data_AF-A0A7S2CB76-F1
#
_entry.id   AF-A0A7S2CB76-F1
#
_cell.length_a   1.000
_cell.length_b   1.000
_cell.length_c   1.000
_cell.angle_alpha   90.00
_cell.angle_beta   90.00
_cell.angle_gamma   90.00
#
_symmetry.space_group_name_H-M   'P 1'
#
loop_
_entity.id
_entity.type
_entity.pdbx_description
1 polymer ?
#
loop_
_entity_poly.entity_id
_entity_poly.type
_entity_poly.pdbx_seq_one_letter_code
_entity_poly.pdbx_strand_id
1 'polypeptide(L)'
;PSFNWYLVKTRAAVEAAVERADGGKVVLMGHSAGGWLARAVMLDEEWAKQHVRGLVTLGAPHQPPPDGFPDMTRGVLRNLKLASPGAPLDGNGIFAMTVAGDAITGDKAGDRQSAEALAFNSYEMVCGEGAVTGDGIVPLQAAHLDDKRVLRLTL
;
A
#
# COMPACT_ATOMS: atom_id res chain seq x y z
N PRO A 1 9.76 5.59 16.36
CA PRO A 1 8.97 6.39 17.35
C PRO A 1 7.60 6.86 16.84
N SER A 2 7.48 7.43 15.63
CA SER A 2 6.22 8.03 15.14
C SER A 2 5.13 7.03 14.74
N PHE A 3 5.48 5.86 14.20
CA PHE A 3 4.49 4.87 13.73
C PHE A 3 4.26 3.68 14.68
N ASN A 4 5.04 3.57 15.75
CA ASN A 4 5.00 2.41 16.64
C ASN A 4 3.61 2.19 17.25
N TRP A 5 2.94 3.27 17.65
CA TRP A 5 1.58 3.19 18.16
C TRP A 5 0.62 2.53 17.17
N TYR A 6 0.69 2.90 15.88
CA TYR A 6 -0.15 2.30 14.84
C TYR A 6 0.16 0.82 14.65
N LEU A 7 1.43 0.42 14.67
CA LEU A 7 1.82 -0.99 14.54
C LEU A 7 1.26 -1.83 15.70
N VAL A 8 1.38 -1.34 16.93
CA VAL A 8 0.83 -1.98 18.13
C VAL A 8 -0.69 -2.10 18.04
N LYS A 9 -1.39 -1.02 17.65
CA LYS A 9 -2.85 -1.03 17.54
C LYS A 9 -3.35 -1.94 16.41
N THR A 10 -2.66 -1.96 15.28
CA THR A 10 -2.99 -2.87 14.18
C THR A 10 -2.84 -4.34 14.60
N ARG A 11 -1.75 -4.69 15.30
CA ARG A 11 -1.58 -6.08 15.79
C ARG A 11 -2.66 -6.48 16.79
N ALA A 12 -2.93 -5.62 17.77
CA ALA A 12 -3.99 -5.89 18.76
C ALA A 12 -5.37 -6.05 18.09
N ALA A 13 -5.66 -5.26 17.05
CA ALA A 13 -6.91 -5.40 16.30
C ALA A 13 -6.98 -6.73 15.52
N VAL A 14 -5.86 -7.18 14.94
CA VAL A 14 -5.77 -8.49 14.28
C VAL A 14 -5.94 -9.62 15.27
N GLU A 15 -5.26 -9.57 16.42
CA GLU A 15 -5.36 -10.59 17.48
C GLU A 15 -6.79 -10.71 18.00
N ALA A 16 -7.46 -9.58 18.26
CA ALA A 16 -8.87 -9.56 18.65
C ALA A 16 -9.80 -10.12 17.55
N ALA A 17 -9.47 -9.92 16.28
CA ALA A 17 -10.24 -10.48 15.17
C ALA A 17 -10.02 -12.00 15.02
N VAL A 18 -8.79 -12.48 15.26
CA VAL A 18 -8.46 -13.91 15.30
C VAL A 18 -9.18 -14.60 16.45
N GLU A 19 -9.23 -13.98 17.63
CA GLU A 19 -9.99 -14.49 18.78
C GLU A 19 -11.48 -14.63 18.46
N ARG A 20 -12.08 -13.61 17.84
CA ARG A 20 -13.49 -13.65 17.38
C ARG A 20 -13.75 -14.67 16.28
N ALA A 21 -12.71 -15.12 15.60
CA ALA A 21 -12.77 -16.15 14.57
C ALA A 21 -12.38 -17.53 15.12
N ASP A 22 -12.44 -17.74 16.45
CA ASP A 22 -12.08 -18.97 17.15
C ASP A 22 -10.67 -19.49 16.77
N GLY A 23 -9.71 -18.56 16.65
CA GLY A 23 -8.33 -18.85 16.25
C GLY A 23 -8.11 -18.89 14.74
N GLY A 24 -9.14 -18.62 13.93
CA GLY A 24 -9.04 -18.50 12.49
C GLY A 24 -8.17 -17.32 12.05
N LYS A 25 -7.24 -17.56 11.11
CA LYS A 25 -6.43 -16.50 10.49
C LYS A 25 -7.32 -15.51 9.72
N VAL A 26 -6.96 -14.24 9.73
CA VAL A 26 -7.73 -13.16 9.09
C VAL A 26 -7.12 -12.69 7.77
N VAL A 27 -7.94 -12.10 6.91
CA VAL A 27 -7.45 -11.34 5.76
C VAL A 27 -7.35 -9.87 6.16
N LEU A 28 -6.14 -9.30 6.10
CA LEU A 28 -5.94 -7.86 6.33
C LEU A 28 -6.30 -7.10 5.05
N MET A 29 -7.18 -6.10 5.19
CA MET A 29 -7.48 -5.16 4.11
C MET A 29 -7.04 -3.75 4.51
N GLY A 30 -6.01 -3.24 3.84
CA GLY A 30 -5.44 -1.92 4.12
C GLY A 30 -5.69 -0.93 3.00
N HIS A 31 -6.39 0.16 3.29
CA HIS A 31 -6.61 1.26 2.35
C HIS A 31 -5.53 2.34 2.50
N SER A 32 -4.97 2.81 1.38
CA SER A 32 -3.97 3.88 1.34
C SER A 32 -2.85 3.62 2.37
N ALA A 33 -2.68 4.50 3.37
CA ALA A 33 -1.70 4.34 4.44
C ALA A 33 -1.85 3.03 5.24
N GLY A 34 -3.07 2.54 5.39
CA GLY A 34 -3.34 1.25 6.02
C GLY A 34 -2.71 0.07 5.29
N GLY A 35 -2.51 0.16 3.97
CA GLY A 35 -1.89 -0.90 3.17
C GLY A 35 -0.42 -1.12 3.52
N TRP A 36 0.37 -0.04 3.58
CA TRP A 36 1.77 -0.17 3.99
C TRP A 36 1.94 -0.39 5.51
N LEU A 37 1.00 0.07 6.35
CA LEU A 37 0.97 -0.31 7.77
C LEU A 37 0.73 -1.82 7.95
N ALA A 38 -0.19 -2.40 7.18
CA ALA A 38 -0.46 -3.83 7.19
C ALA A 38 0.79 -4.63 6.77
N ARG A 39 1.53 -4.17 5.75
CA ARG A 39 2.83 -4.77 5.40
C ARG A 39 3.85 -4.65 6.53
N ALA A 40 3.90 -3.50 7.20
CA ALA A 40 4.85 -3.26 8.29
C ALA A 40 4.64 -4.18 9.50
N VAL A 41 3.38 -4.45 9.88
CA VAL A 41 3.13 -5.42 10.97
C VAL A 41 3.50 -6.84 10.58
N MET A 42 3.42 -7.18 9.28
CA MET A 42 3.77 -8.50 8.75
C MET A 42 5.28 -8.72 8.56
N LEU A 43 6.13 -7.72 8.86
CA LEU A 43 7.59 -7.92 8.90
C LEU A 43 8.03 -8.91 10.00
N ASP A 44 7.20 -9.10 11.02
CA ASP A 44 7.32 -10.23 11.93
C ASP A 44 6.64 -11.43 11.30
N GLU A 45 7.46 -12.26 10.65
CA GLU A 45 6.97 -13.36 9.83
C GLU A 45 6.23 -14.42 10.64
N GLU A 46 6.70 -14.72 11.85
CA GLU A 46 6.10 -15.74 12.70
C GLU A 46 4.74 -15.30 13.21
N TRP A 47 4.64 -14.04 13.65
CA TRP A 47 3.34 -13.45 13.98
C TRP A 47 2.41 -13.45 12.75
N ALA A 48 2.88 -13.05 11.58
CA ALA A 48 2.06 -13.03 10.38
C ALA A 48 1.59 -14.45 9.97
N LYS A 49 2.46 -15.45 10.02
CA LYS A 49 2.12 -16.86 9.74
C LYS A 49 1.06 -17.38 10.70
N GLN A 50 1.04 -16.94 11.95
CA GLN A 50 0.06 -17.38 12.95
C GLN A 50 -1.30 -16.70 12.77
N HIS A 51 -1.34 -15.42 12.39
CA HIS A 51 -2.56 -14.61 12.46
C HIS A 51 -3.17 -14.26 11.09
N VAL A 52 -2.40 -14.32 10.00
CA VAL A 52 -2.79 -13.74 8.70
C VAL A 52 -2.93 -14.80 7.62
N ARG A 53 -4.07 -14.79 6.92
CA ARG A 53 -4.35 -15.64 5.75
C ARG A 53 -4.00 -14.93 4.44
N GLY A 54 -4.12 -13.61 4.41
CA GLY A 54 -3.77 -12.82 3.25
C GLY A 54 -3.81 -11.31 3.49
N LEU A 55 -3.28 -10.58 2.54
CA LEU A 55 -3.24 -9.13 2.49
C LEU A 55 -3.94 -8.63 1.21
N VAL A 56 -4.86 -7.68 1.37
CA VAL A 56 -5.44 -6.91 0.26
C VAL A 56 -5.15 -5.44 0.51
N THR A 57 -4.57 -4.76 -0.47
CA THR A 57 -4.33 -3.31 -0.35
C THR A 57 -5.12 -2.54 -1.39
N LEU A 58 -5.77 -1.45 -0.98
CA LEU A 58 -6.60 -0.61 -1.83
C LEU A 58 -5.94 0.77 -1.99
N GLY A 59 -5.48 1.13 -3.19
CA GLY A 59 -4.89 2.45 -3.48
C GLY A 59 -3.70 2.79 -2.57
N ALA A 60 -2.92 1.79 -2.16
CA ALA A 60 -1.82 1.96 -1.22
C ALA A 60 -0.49 2.13 -1.98
N PRO A 61 0.29 3.20 -1.77
CA PRO A 61 1.62 3.29 -2.34
C PRO A 61 2.55 2.30 -1.64
N HIS A 62 3.31 1.55 -2.43
CA HIS A 62 4.25 0.51 -1.97
C HIS A 62 5.71 0.80 -2.29
N GLN A 63 5.96 1.75 -3.18
CA GLN A 63 7.30 2.21 -3.55
C GLN A 63 7.57 3.55 -2.85
N PRO A 64 8.79 3.77 -2.32
CA PRO A 64 9.16 5.08 -1.81
C PRO A 64 9.21 6.11 -2.95
N PRO A 65 8.99 7.41 -2.67
CA PRO A 65 9.21 8.43 -3.68
C PRO A 65 10.70 8.48 -4.09
N PRO A 66 11.01 8.91 -5.33
CA PRO A 66 12.38 9.03 -5.80
C PRO A 66 13.21 10.02 -4.95
N ASP A 67 14.53 9.90 -5.04
CA ASP A 67 15.41 10.83 -4.34
C ASP A 67 15.21 12.26 -4.85
N GLY A 68 15.21 13.22 -3.92
CA GLY A 68 14.90 14.63 -4.20
C GLY A 68 13.41 14.98 -4.07
N PHE A 69 12.50 14.01 -3.95
CA PHE A 69 11.08 14.25 -3.65
C PHE A 69 10.78 14.14 -2.14
N PRO A 70 9.85 14.96 -1.61
CA PRO A 70 9.44 14.86 -0.21
C PRO A 70 8.82 13.51 0.14
N ASP A 71 9.38 12.84 1.16
CA ASP A 71 8.83 11.58 1.67
C ASP A 71 7.80 11.83 2.78
N MET A 72 6.53 11.85 2.38
CA MET A 72 5.38 12.03 3.29
C MET A 72 5.22 10.85 4.27
N THR A 73 5.81 9.70 3.98
CA THR A 73 5.83 8.53 4.88
C THR A 73 7.01 8.56 5.86
N ARG A 74 7.88 9.57 5.75
CA ARG A 74 9.06 9.75 6.61
C ARG A 74 9.96 8.50 6.64
N GLY A 75 10.19 7.88 5.47
CA GLY A 75 11.05 6.74 5.30
C GLY A 75 10.39 5.38 5.50
N VAL A 76 9.09 5.31 5.83
CA VAL A 76 8.41 4.02 6.05
C VAL A 76 8.42 3.15 4.80
N LEU A 77 8.03 3.70 3.64
CA LEU A 77 8.01 2.92 2.40
C LEU A 77 9.42 2.49 1.98
N ARG A 78 10.43 3.32 2.24
CA ARG A 78 11.83 2.98 1.96
C ARG A 78 12.31 1.82 2.82
N ASN A 79 12.04 1.87 4.13
CA ASN A 79 12.37 0.78 5.05
C ASN A 79 11.61 -0.51 4.71
N LEU A 80 10.33 -0.40 4.32
CA LEU A 80 9.54 -1.56 3.89
C LEU A 80 10.09 -2.17 2.61
N LYS A 81 10.47 -1.36 1.61
CA LYS A 81 11.07 -1.87 0.38
C LYS A 81 12.38 -2.61 0.65
N LEU A 82 13.20 -2.14 1.59
CA LEU A 82 14.44 -2.80 1.98
C LEU A 82 14.18 -4.12 2.73
N ALA A 83 13.24 -4.13 3.67
CA ALA A 83 12.96 -5.29 4.51
C ALA A 83 12.13 -6.37 3.77
N SER A 84 11.24 -5.97 2.86
CA SER A 84 10.34 -6.83 2.11
C SER A 84 10.04 -6.22 0.74
N PRO A 85 10.93 -6.38 -0.26
CA PRO A 85 10.85 -5.67 -1.54
C PRO A 85 9.63 -6.06 -2.39
N GLY A 86 9.13 -7.28 -2.21
CA GLY A 86 7.93 -7.81 -2.85
C GLY A 86 6.74 -7.88 -1.90
N ALA A 87 5.79 -8.78 -2.17
CA ALA A 87 4.73 -9.02 -1.22
C ALA A 87 5.22 -9.77 0.02
N PRO A 88 4.63 -9.49 1.20
CA PRO A 88 4.95 -10.22 2.40
C PRO A 88 4.73 -11.73 2.21
N LEU A 89 5.74 -12.53 2.56
CA LEU A 89 5.61 -13.98 2.80
C LEU A 89 5.10 -14.79 1.61
N ASP A 90 5.46 -14.36 0.40
CA ASP A 90 5.16 -15.09 -0.82
C ASP A 90 5.66 -16.55 -0.74
N GLY A 91 4.79 -17.51 -1.02
CA GLY A 91 5.10 -18.95 -0.87
C GLY A 91 4.83 -19.56 0.52
N ASN A 92 4.60 -18.76 1.57
CA ASN A 92 4.28 -19.27 2.92
C ASN A 92 2.77 -19.48 3.17
N GLY A 93 1.97 -19.59 2.10
CA GLY A 93 0.52 -19.78 2.20
C GLY A 93 -0.27 -18.51 2.57
N ILE A 94 0.38 -17.35 2.62
CA ILE A 94 -0.26 -16.04 2.75
C ILE A 94 -0.39 -15.42 1.37
N PHE A 95 -1.61 -15.15 0.91
CA PHE A 95 -1.79 -14.49 -0.38
C PHE A 95 -1.67 -12.98 -0.25
N ALA A 96 -1.24 -12.30 -1.31
CA ALA A 96 -1.30 -10.86 -1.40
C ALA A 96 -1.97 -10.41 -2.71
N MET A 97 -2.80 -9.38 -2.60
CA MET A 97 -3.50 -8.74 -3.71
C MET A 97 -3.37 -7.22 -3.58
N THR A 98 -3.04 -6.55 -4.68
CA THR A 98 -3.01 -5.09 -4.76
C THR A 98 -4.10 -4.63 -5.70
N VAL A 99 -4.94 -3.71 -5.22
CA VAL A 99 -6.07 -3.14 -5.94
C VAL A 99 -5.81 -1.65 -6.14
N ALA A 100 -5.94 -1.18 -7.37
CA ALA A 100 -5.75 0.23 -7.70
C ALA A 100 -6.83 0.70 -8.68
N GLY A 101 -7.19 1.99 -8.58
CA GLY A 101 -8.03 2.63 -9.59
C GLY A 101 -7.22 2.95 -10.84
N ASP A 102 -7.79 2.64 -12.00
CA ASP A 102 -7.27 2.99 -13.32
C ASP A 102 -8.28 3.96 -13.95
N ALA A 103 -8.27 5.21 -13.45
CA ALA A 103 -9.36 6.17 -13.66
C ALA A 103 -8.91 7.50 -14.24
N ILE A 104 -7.80 8.07 -13.76
CA ILE A 104 -7.36 9.42 -14.12
C ILE A 104 -5.90 9.38 -14.56
N THR A 105 -5.64 9.87 -15.77
CA THR A 105 -4.30 10.16 -16.27
C THR A 105 -3.96 11.61 -15.94
N GLY A 106 -2.83 11.83 -15.26
CA GLY A 106 -2.41 13.17 -14.88
C GLY A 106 -2.03 14.02 -16.10
N ASP A 107 -2.49 15.26 -16.11
CA ASP A 107 -2.17 16.23 -17.17
C ASP A 107 -1.92 17.62 -16.58
N LYS A 108 -0.74 18.17 -16.83
CA LYS A 108 -0.33 19.50 -16.38
C LYS A 108 -0.75 20.63 -17.34
N ALA A 109 -1.09 20.29 -18.58
CA ALA A 109 -1.40 21.26 -19.63
C ALA A 109 -2.87 21.74 -19.60
N GLY A 110 -3.73 21.06 -18.84
CA GLY A 110 -5.14 21.39 -18.67
C GLY A 110 -5.43 22.53 -17.70
N ASP A 111 -6.72 22.69 -17.38
CA ASP A 111 -7.17 23.60 -16.32
C ASP A 111 -6.50 23.20 -14.99
N ARG A 112 -5.87 24.18 -14.32
CA ARG A 112 -5.18 23.95 -13.03
C ARG A 112 -6.11 23.45 -11.93
N GLN A 113 -7.43 23.60 -12.09
CA GLN A 113 -8.43 23.09 -11.16
C GLN A 113 -9.03 21.74 -11.58
N SER A 114 -8.58 21.15 -12.69
CA SER A 114 -9.08 19.86 -13.17
C SER A 114 -8.59 18.69 -12.30
N ALA A 115 -9.32 17.58 -12.36
CA ALA A 115 -8.94 16.36 -11.65
C ALA A 115 -7.59 15.81 -12.17
N GLU A 116 -7.32 15.95 -13.46
CA GLU A 116 -6.08 15.55 -14.12
C GLU A 116 -4.89 16.40 -13.66
N ALA A 117 -5.07 17.72 -13.47
CA ALA A 117 -4.02 18.59 -12.96
C ALA A 117 -3.69 18.30 -11.49
N LEU A 118 -4.70 18.01 -10.68
CA LEU A 118 -4.50 17.56 -9.29
C LEU A 118 -3.81 16.19 -9.24
N ALA A 119 -4.24 15.25 -10.09
CA ALA A 119 -3.64 13.93 -10.21
C ALA A 119 -2.17 14.02 -10.64
N PHE A 120 -1.84 14.86 -11.63
CA PHE A 120 -0.46 15.09 -12.07
C PHE A 120 0.45 15.46 -10.90
N ASN A 121 0.05 16.46 -10.11
CA ASN A 121 0.87 16.93 -8.98
C ASN A 121 0.99 15.83 -7.89
N SER A 122 -0.08 15.07 -7.64
CA SER A 122 -0.04 13.98 -6.67
C SER A 122 0.89 12.85 -7.14
N TYR A 123 0.78 12.43 -8.39
CA TYR A 123 1.60 11.34 -8.94
C TYR A 123 3.08 11.73 -9.01
N GLU A 124 3.40 12.97 -9.38
CA GLU A 124 4.76 13.50 -9.38
C GLU A 124 5.38 13.41 -7.98
N MET A 125 4.62 13.74 -6.93
CA MET A 125 5.06 13.60 -5.54
C MET A 125 5.24 12.15 -5.09
N VAL A 126 4.43 11.22 -5.61
CA VAL A 126 4.45 9.81 -5.20
C VAL A 126 5.52 9.00 -5.93
N CYS A 127 5.71 9.23 -7.23
CA CYS A 127 6.57 8.39 -8.07
C CYS A 127 7.56 9.19 -8.95
N GLY A 128 7.58 10.51 -8.87
CA GLY A 128 8.45 11.39 -9.68
C GLY A 128 7.94 11.68 -11.08
N GLU A 129 6.80 11.11 -11.48
CA GLU A 129 6.21 11.29 -12.81
C GLU A 129 4.73 11.65 -12.69
N GLY A 130 4.34 12.80 -13.24
CA GLY A 130 2.96 13.28 -13.18
C GLY A 130 2.05 12.78 -14.30
N ALA A 131 2.61 12.48 -15.48
CA ALA A 131 1.86 12.08 -16.67
C ALA A 131 1.57 10.56 -16.71
N VAL A 132 1.10 10.02 -15.60
CA VAL A 132 0.79 8.60 -15.40
C VAL A 132 -0.67 8.40 -15.01
N THR A 133 -1.14 7.15 -15.01
CA THR A 133 -2.53 6.80 -14.68
C THR A 133 -2.65 6.22 -13.27
N GLY A 134 -3.77 6.50 -12.60
CA GLY A 134 -4.06 6.02 -11.25
C GLY A 134 -5.45 6.41 -10.75
N ASP A 135 -5.61 6.48 -9.42
CA ASP A 135 -6.86 6.80 -8.73
C ASP A 135 -7.07 8.30 -8.44
N GLY A 136 -6.20 9.15 -8.97
CA GLY A 136 -6.15 10.60 -8.72
C GLY A 136 -5.16 10.99 -7.63
N ILE A 137 -4.66 10.04 -6.82
CA ILE A 137 -3.68 10.29 -5.76
C ILE A 137 -2.44 9.39 -5.91
N VAL A 138 -2.65 8.08 -6.08
CA VAL A 138 -1.62 7.06 -6.19
C VAL A 138 -1.60 6.50 -7.61
N PRO A 139 -0.46 6.58 -8.32
CA PRO A 139 -0.34 6.02 -9.66
C PRO A 139 -0.21 4.49 -9.61
N LEU A 140 -0.67 3.80 -10.66
CA LEU A 140 -0.70 2.33 -10.74
C LEU A 140 0.66 1.70 -10.43
N GLN A 141 1.75 2.31 -10.92
CA GLN A 141 3.11 1.83 -10.72
C GLN A 141 3.59 1.90 -9.27
N ALA A 142 3.02 2.79 -8.47
CA ALA A 142 3.27 2.84 -7.03
C ALA A 142 2.29 1.96 -6.24
N ALA A 143 1.09 1.71 -6.77
CA ALA A 143 0.03 0.96 -6.09
C ALA A 143 0.18 -0.57 -6.16
N HIS A 144 0.94 -1.07 -7.13
CA HIS A 144 1.14 -2.50 -7.31
C HIS A 144 2.50 -2.97 -6.79
N LEU A 145 2.51 -4.20 -6.28
CA LEU A 145 3.73 -4.94 -5.94
C LEU A 145 4.02 -5.94 -7.06
N ASP A 146 5.30 -6.05 -7.41
CA ASP A 146 5.76 -7.01 -8.41
C ASP A 146 5.36 -8.45 -7.99
N ASP A 147 5.02 -9.30 -8.97
CA ASP A 147 4.67 -10.71 -8.82
C ASP A 147 3.34 -11.05 -8.14
N LYS A 148 2.31 -10.19 -8.24
CA LYS A 148 1.04 -10.41 -7.51
C LYS A 148 -0.22 -10.45 -8.36
N ARG A 149 -1.29 -10.94 -7.70
CA ARG A 149 -2.67 -10.74 -8.12
C ARG A 149 -2.96 -9.23 -8.09
N VAL A 150 -2.83 -8.63 -9.26
CA VAL A 150 -3.14 -7.22 -9.50
C VAL A 150 -4.58 -7.13 -9.95
N LEU A 151 -5.35 -6.26 -9.30
CA LEU A 151 -6.69 -5.88 -9.74
C LEU A 151 -6.70 -4.39 -10.06
N ARG A 152 -7.07 -4.05 -11.29
CA ARG A 152 -7.32 -2.67 -11.72
C ARG A 152 -8.82 -2.46 -11.80
N LEU A 153 -9.29 -1.37 -11.20
CA LEU A 153 -10.68 -0.95 -11.26
C LEU A 153 -10.80 0.16 -12.30
N THR A 154 -11.47 -0.13 -13.42
CA THR A 154 -11.79 0.83 -14.47
C THR A 154 -13.23 1.31 -14.28
N LEU A 155 -13.46 2.61 -14.49
CA LEU A 155 -14.80 3.22 -14.46
C LEU A 155 -15.41 3.26 -15.87
#